data_AF-A0AAE4J230-F1
#
_entry.id   AF-A0AAE4J230-F1
#
_cell.length_a   1.000
_cell.length_b   1.000
_cell.length_c   1.000
_cell.angle_alpha   90.00
_cell.angle_beta   90.00
_cell.angle_gamma   90.00
#
_symmetry.space_group_name_H-M   'P 1'
#
loop_
_entity.id
_entity.type
_entity.pdbx_description
1 polymer ?
#
loop_
_entity_poly.entity_id
_entity_poly.type
_entity_poly.pdbx_seq_one_letter_code
_entity_poly.pdbx_strand_id
1 'polypeptide(L)'
;MKLKNILLCAMMSVAFGSSANTTHKVENEPIPNIILDGKVDDICKDASIRTELNHDKAKELVTTNLKQALPLNTVPDKLDEVAEAFVNRDKGASETADHCLVNVRNKYWEMYPSEDK
;
A
#
# COMPACT_ATOMS: atom_id res chain seq x y z
N MET A 1 69.78 13.75 -5.28
CA MET A 1 68.97 13.46 -4.08
C MET A 1 67.57 13.05 -4.52
N LYS A 2 67.09 11.89 -4.05
CA LYS A 2 65.77 11.31 -4.36
C LYS A 2 64.76 11.82 -3.34
N LEU A 3 63.72 12.54 -3.77
CA LEU A 3 62.57 12.80 -2.90
C LEU A 3 61.58 11.63 -3.01
N LYS A 4 61.60 10.78 -2.00
CA LYS A 4 60.48 9.93 -1.61
C LYS A 4 59.60 10.78 -0.69
N ASN A 5 58.30 10.82 -0.93
CA ASN A 5 57.30 10.36 0.02
C ASN A 5 55.89 10.62 -0.51
N ILE A 6 55.25 9.49 -0.77
CA ILE A 6 53.83 9.21 -0.90
C ILE A 6 53.07 9.93 0.22
N LEU A 7 52.03 10.69 -0.13
CA LEU A 7 50.96 11.03 0.80
C LEU A 7 49.63 10.66 0.14
N LEU A 8 49.01 9.61 0.71
CA LEU A 8 47.68 9.11 0.37
C LEU A 8 46.65 10.23 0.58
N CYS A 9 46.17 10.79 -0.51
CA CYS A 9 44.83 11.34 -0.57
C CYS A 9 44.06 10.43 -1.52
N ALA A 10 42.98 9.81 -1.05
CA ALA A 10 41.67 10.00 -1.65
C ALA A 10 40.71 8.88 -1.21
N MET A 11 39.59 9.36 -0.64
CA MET A 11 38.25 8.76 -0.68
C MET A 11 38.04 7.58 0.26
N MET A 12 37.68 7.92 1.50
CA MET A 12 36.72 7.12 2.25
C MET A 12 35.57 6.76 1.32
N SER A 13 35.47 5.48 1.03
CA SER A 13 34.31 4.88 0.39
C SER A 13 33.16 4.96 1.38
N VAL A 14 32.43 6.08 1.37
CA VAL A 14 31.00 6.03 1.69
C VAL A 14 30.31 5.50 0.43
N ALA A 15 30.43 4.19 0.24
CA ALA A 15 29.35 3.46 -0.40
C ALA A 15 28.17 3.60 0.57
N PHE A 16 27.46 4.72 0.48
CA PHE A 16 26.02 4.64 0.63
C PHE A 16 25.62 3.64 -0.44
N GLY A 17 25.54 2.37 -0.06
CA GLY A 17 24.51 1.53 -0.61
C GLY A 17 23.23 2.29 -0.34
N SER A 18 22.87 3.17 -1.27
CA SER A 18 21.49 3.23 -1.68
C SER A 18 21.20 1.77 -2.02
N SER A 19 20.72 1.01 -1.04
CA SER A 19 19.54 0.23 -1.29
C SER A 19 18.60 1.23 -1.91
N ALA A 20 18.67 1.33 -3.24
CA ALA A 20 17.51 1.62 -4.02
C ALA A 20 16.53 0.59 -3.50
N ASN A 21 15.77 0.99 -2.47
CA ASN A 21 14.49 0.42 -2.23
C ASN A 21 13.86 0.63 -3.60
N THR A 22 13.80 -0.44 -4.37
CA THR A 22 13.01 -0.52 -5.58
C THR A 22 11.61 -0.27 -5.05
N THR A 23 11.28 1.02 -4.89
CA THR A 23 9.92 1.49 -4.71
C THR A 23 9.30 1.08 -6.01
N HIS A 24 8.79 -0.15 -6.01
CA HIS A 24 7.99 -0.69 -7.07
C HIS A 24 6.93 0.39 -7.26
N LYS A 25 7.00 1.10 -8.40
CA LYS A 25 6.02 2.13 -8.74
C LYS A 25 4.75 1.41 -9.18
N VAL A 26 4.16 0.70 -8.23
CA VAL A 26 2.88 0.00 -8.33
C VAL A 26 1.78 1.01 -8.05
N GLU A 27 1.92 2.21 -8.61
CA GLU A 27 0.85 3.20 -8.50
C GLU A 27 -0.32 2.66 -9.31
N ASN A 28 -1.42 2.37 -8.62
CA ASN A 28 -2.70 1.97 -9.19
C ASN A 28 -2.80 0.55 -9.79
N GLU A 29 -1.92 -0.40 -9.43
CA GLU A 29 -2.18 -1.81 -9.76
C GLU A 29 -3.37 -2.34 -8.93
N PRO A 30 -4.33 -3.07 -9.52
CA PRO A 30 -5.47 -3.60 -8.77
C PRO A 30 -5.02 -4.56 -7.68
N ILE A 31 -5.81 -4.65 -6.61
CA ILE A 31 -5.61 -5.65 -5.57
C ILE A 31 -5.72 -7.06 -6.19
N PRO A 32 -4.86 -8.02 -5.82
CA PRO A 32 -4.99 -9.40 -6.25
C PRO A 32 -6.37 -9.95 -5.91
N ASN A 33 -7.09 -10.43 -6.93
CA ASN A 33 -8.52 -10.80 -6.96
C ASN A 33 -9.44 -9.65 -7.43
N ILE A 34 -9.89 -9.75 -8.68
CA ILE A 34 -10.76 -8.76 -9.34
C ILE A 34 -12.11 -8.54 -8.64
N ILE A 35 -12.64 -9.58 -7.97
CA ILE A 35 -13.88 -9.43 -7.19
C ILE A 35 -13.60 -8.55 -5.98
N LEU A 36 -12.48 -8.78 -5.30
CA LEU A 36 -12.09 -8.01 -4.11
C LEU A 36 -11.79 -6.56 -4.48
N ASP A 37 -11.04 -6.32 -5.55
CA ASP A 37 -10.75 -4.97 -6.07
C ASP A 37 -12.03 -4.21 -6.46
N GLY A 38 -12.97 -4.87 -7.14
CA GLY A 38 -14.28 -4.30 -7.44
C GLY A 38 -15.12 -3.96 -6.19
N LYS A 39 -14.97 -4.74 -5.11
CA LYS A 39 -15.64 -4.43 -3.83
C LYS A 39 -15.00 -3.31 -3.06
N VAL A 40 -13.70 -3.10 -3.19
CA VAL A 40 -13.04 -1.91 -2.66
C VAL A 40 -13.55 -0.65 -3.37
N ASP A 41 -13.77 -0.70 -4.69
CA ASP A 41 -14.38 0.41 -5.44
C ASP A 41 -15.80 0.73 -4.92
N ASP A 42 -16.65 -0.29 -4.73
CA ASP A 42 -17.99 -0.13 -4.13
C ASP A 42 -17.90 0.54 -2.74
N ILE A 43 -16.97 0.09 -1.87
CA ILE A 43 -16.76 0.65 -0.53
C ILE A 43 -16.26 2.10 -0.60
N CYS A 44 -15.34 2.42 -1.51
CA CYS A 44 -14.83 3.78 -1.70
C CYS A 44 -15.91 4.76 -2.18
N LYS A 45 -16.98 4.27 -2.82
CA LYS A 45 -18.15 5.08 -3.19
C LYS A 45 -19.07 5.36 -2.00
N ASP A 46 -19.06 4.52 -0.97
CA ASP A 46 -19.79 4.77 0.27
C ASP A 46 -19.09 5.85 1.11
N ALA A 47 -19.66 7.06 1.12
CA ALA A 47 -19.13 8.17 1.88
C ALA A 47 -19.08 7.89 3.39
N SER A 48 -20.01 7.11 3.96
CA SER A 48 -20.06 6.82 5.39
C SER A 48 -18.88 5.96 5.85
N ILE A 49 -18.39 5.08 4.98
CA ILE A 49 -17.21 4.24 5.23
C ILE A 49 -15.93 5.00 4.86
N ARG A 50 -15.92 5.66 3.69
CA ARG A 50 -14.76 6.42 3.20
C ARG A 50 -14.32 7.48 4.21
N THR A 51 -15.26 8.26 4.76
CA THR A 51 -14.93 9.36 5.67
C THR A 51 -14.87 8.95 7.15
N GLU A 52 -14.97 7.66 7.47
CA GLU A 52 -14.84 7.20 8.85
C GLU A 52 -13.40 7.41 9.35
N LEU A 53 -13.28 8.12 10.47
CA LEU A 53 -11.99 8.52 11.05
C LEU A 53 -11.55 7.56 12.15
N ASN A 54 -12.49 6.85 12.78
CA ASN A 54 -12.16 5.83 13.75
C ASN A 54 -11.62 4.59 13.03
N HIS A 55 -10.36 4.26 13.32
CA HIS A 55 -9.64 3.15 12.68
C HIS A 55 -10.37 1.80 12.84
N ASP A 56 -10.72 1.43 14.07
CA ASP A 56 -11.32 0.12 14.36
C ASP A 56 -12.72 0.00 13.75
N LYS A 57 -13.50 1.09 13.82
CA LYS A 57 -14.83 1.15 13.22
C LYS A 57 -14.76 1.10 11.69
N ALA A 58 -13.82 1.82 11.08
CA ALA A 58 -13.62 1.74 9.63
C ALA A 58 -13.24 0.31 9.21
N LYS A 59 -12.35 -0.35 9.96
CA LYS A 59 -11.94 -1.73 9.70
C LYS A 59 -13.11 -2.69 9.80
N GLU A 60 -13.95 -2.55 10.82
CA GLU A 60 -15.16 -3.35 11.02
C GLU A 60 -16.16 -3.17 9.86
N LEU A 61 -16.44 -1.92 9.47
CA LEU A 61 -17.35 -1.61 8.36
C LEU A 61 -16.85 -2.20 7.04
N VAL A 62 -15.57 -2.03 6.73
CA VAL A 62 -14.95 -2.58 5.51
C VAL A 62 -15.01 -4.09 5.52
N THR A 63 -14.57 -4.72 6.61
CA THR A 63 -14.57 -6.19 6.75
C THR A 63 -15.98 -6.75 6.58
N THR A 64 -16.98 -6.10 7.17
CA THR A 64 -18.38 -6.51 7.07
C THR A 64 -18.90 -6.38 5.64
N ASN A 65 -18.65 -5.26 4.98
CA ASN A 65 -19.07 -5.04 3.59
C ASN A 65 -18.39 -6.00 2.62
N LEU A 66 -17.08 -6.24 2.78
CA LEU A 66 -16.37 -7.23 1.98
C LEU A 66 -16.98 -8.62 2.17
N LYS A 67 -17.18 -9.07 3.42
CA LYS A 67 -17.77 -10.40 3.71
C LYS A 67 -19.19 -10.57 3.17
N GLN A 68 -20.04 -9.56 3.28
CA GLN A 68 -21.42 -9.60 2.77
C GLN A 68 -21.48 -9.68 1.24
N ALA A 69 -20.50 -9.06 0.57
CA ALA A 69 -20.48 -8.97 -0.88
C ALA A 69 -19.87 -10.20 -1.56
N LEU A 70 -19.28 -11.11 -0.78
CA LEU A 70 -18.67 -12.34 -1.25
C LEU A 70 -19.63 -13.53 -1.09
N PRO A 71 -19.54 -14.56 -1.96
CA PRO A 71 -20.29 -15.79 -1.77
C PRO A 71 -20.03 -16.37 -0.38
N LEU A 72 -21.06 -16.89 0.30
CA LEU A 72 -21.02 -17.42 1.68
C LEU A 72 -19.92 -18.49 1.94
N ASN A 73 -19.28 -19.02 0.90
CA ASN A 73 -18.25 -20.04 0.97
C ASN A 73 -16.88 -19.58 0.42
N THR A 74 -16.70 -18.29 0.16
CA THR A 74 -15.45 -17.74 -0.38
C THR A 74 -15.03 -16.54 0.45
N VAL A 75 -14.23 -16.79 1.48
CA VAL A 75 -13.44 -15.73 2.11
C VAL A 75 -12.14 -15.66 1.29
N PRO A 76 -11.91 -14.60 0.48
CA PRO A 76 -10.68 -14.48 -0.26
C PRO A 76 -9.53 -14.32 0.72
N ASP A 77 -8.42 -14.99 0.41
CA ASP A 77 -7.21 -15.07 1.24
C ASP A 77 -6.61 -13.71 1.63
N LYS A 78 -7.07 -12.64 0.96
CA LYS A 78 -6.57 -11.26 1.04
C LYS A 78 -7.53 -10.29 1.73
N LEU A 79 -8.64 -10.75 2.28
CA LEU A 79 -9.66 -9.86 2.86
C LEU A 79 -9.11 -8.96 3.97
N ASP A 80 -8.41 -9.56 4.93
CA ASP A 80 -7.86 -8.81 6.07
C ASP A 80 -6.76 -7.84 5.61
N GLU A 81 -5.94 -8.25 4.63
CA GLU A 81 -4.90 -7.40 4.02
C GLU A 81 -5.51 -6.16 3.36
N VAL A 82 -6.63 -6.33 2.65
CA VAL A 82 -7.36 -5.22 2.03
C VAL A 82 -8.02 -4.31 3.06
N ALA A 83 -8.61 -4.89 4.11
CA ALA A 83 -9.20 -4.10 5.18
C ALA A 83 -8.15 -3.24 5.89
N GLU A 84 -6.96 -3.81 6.15
CA GLU A 84 -5.81 -3.10 6.70
C GLU A 84 -5.30 -2.00 5.77
N ALA A 85 -5.15 -2.30 4.47
CA ALA A 85 -4.77 -1.30 3.48
C ALA A 85 -5.76 -0.14 3.43
N PHE A 86 -7.06 -0.42 3.53
CA PHE A 86 -8.09 0.61 3.50
C PHE A 86 -8.01 1.56 4.68
N VAL A 87 -7.83 1.05 5.91
CA VAL A 87 -7.81 1.90 7.10
C VAL A 87 -6.51 2.67 7.27
N ASN A 88 -5.40 2.12 6.75
CA ASN A 88 -4.08 2.75 6.77
C ASN A 88 -3.78 3.61 5.54
N ARG A 89 -4.71 3.73 4.59
CA ARG A 89 -4.52 4.56 3.39
C ARG A 89 -4.33 6.02 3.76
N ASP A 90 -3.66 6.76 2.88
CA ASP A 90 -3.59 8.22 3.02
C ASP A 90 -4.98 8.83 2.83
N LYS A 91 -5.48 9.52 3.85
CA LYS A 91 -6.80 10.15 3.86
C LYS A 91 -6.64 11.66 3.72
N GLY A 92 -6.92 12.18 2.52
CA GLY A 92 -7.06 13.61 2.31
C GLY A 92 -8.37 14.17 2.90
N ALA A 93 -8.37 15.43 3.34
CA ALA A 93 -9.55 16.10 3.91
C ALA A 93 -10.76 16.20 2.96
N SER A 94 -10.57 15.94 1.66
CA SER A 94 -11.63 15.91 0.64
C SER A 94 -11.42 14.73 -0.30
N GLU A 95 -11.17 13.55 0.27
CA GLU A 95 -10.98 12.34 -0.51
C GLU A 95 -12.25 12.00 -1.32
N THR A 96 -12.08 11.91 -2.64
CA THR A 96 -13.09 11.42 -3.59
C THR A 96 -13.07 9.89 -3.64
N ALA A 97 -14.10 9.28 -4.24
CA ALA A 97 -14.12 7.81 -4.41
C ALA A 97 -12.91 7.30 -5.20
N ASP A 98 -12.54 7.99 -6.29
CA ASP A 98 -11.40 7.61 -7.12
C ASP A 98 -10.08 7.74 -6.36
N HIS A 99 -9.89 8.82 -5.59
CA HIS A 99 -8.70 8.95 -4.74
C HIS A 99 -8.65 7.90 -3.65
N CYS A 100 -9.79 7.56 -3.02
CA CYS A 100 -9.88 6.45 -2.08
C CYS A 100 -9.38 5.16 -2.71
N LEU A 101 -9.87 4.79 -3.89
CA LEU A 101 -9.50 3.54 -4.53
C LEU A 101 -8.00 3.49 -4.85
N VAL A 102 -7.46 4.57 -5.41
CA VAL A 102 -6.02 4.70 -5.69
C VAL A 102 -5.20 4.59 -4.39
N ASN A 103 -5.60 5.29 -3.34
CA ASN A 103 -4.91 5.30 -2.07
C ASN A 103 -4.94 3.93 -1.38
N VAL A 104 -6.06 3.20 -1.46
CA VAL A 104 -6.16 1.82 -0.93
C VAL A 104 -5.23 0.89 -1.70
N ARG A 105 -5.24 0.94 -3.04
CA ARG A 105 -4.35 0.10 -3.87
C ARG A 105 -2.88 0.39 -3.60
N ASN A 106 -2.52 1.67 -3.59
CA ASN A 106 -1.15 2.08 -3.27
C ASN A 106 -0.74 1.58 -1.88
N LYS A 107 -1.63 1.73 -0.89
CA LYS A 107 -1.35 1.26 0.47
C LYS A 107 -1.24 -0.25 0.57
N TYR A 108 -2.07 -0.98 -0.17
CA TYR A 108 -2.02 -2.44 -0.23
C TYR A 108 -0.64 -2.90 -0.74
N TRP A 109 -0.16 -2.35 -1.85
CA TRP A 109 1.13 -2.73 -2.41
C TRP A 109 2.34 -2.23 -1.60
N GLU A 110 2.17 -1.13 -0.86
CA GLU A 110 3.17 -0.69 0.13
C GLU A 110 3.30 -1.71 1.29
N MET A 111 2.18 -2.25 1.77
CA MET A 111 2.12 -3.18 2.91
C MET A 111 2.41 -4.63 2.53
N TYR A 112 2.00 -5.03 1.32
CA TYR A 112 2.07 -6.40 0.81
C TYR A 112 2.72 -6.38 -0.59
N PRO A 113 4.01 -5.99 -0.68
CA PRO A 113 4.70 -5.96 -1.96
C PRO A 113 4.66 -7.34 -2.60
N SER A 114 4.52 -7.40 -3.94
CA SER A 114 4.69 -8.67 -4.64
C SER A 114 6.08 -9.21 -4.30
N GLU A 115 6.14 -10.42 -3.77
CA GLU A 115 7.37 -11.20 -3.82
C GLU A 115 7.60 -11.52 -5.29
N ASP A 116 8.21 -10.60 -6.03
CA ASP A 116 8.65 -10.88 -7.39
C ASP A 116 9.59 -12.09 -7.33
N LYS A 117 9.17 -13.15 -8.04
CA LYS A 117 9.82 -14.45 -8.20
C LYS A 117 11.15 -14.37 -8.91
#